data_AF-G0TVZ9-F1
#
_entry.id   AF-G0TVZ9-F1
#
_cell.length_a   1.000
_cell.length_b   1.000
_cell.length_c   1.000
_cell.angle_alpha   90.00
_cell.angle_beta   90.00
_cell.angle_gamma   90.00
#
_symmetry.space_group_name_H-M   'P 1'
#
loop_
_entity.id
_entity.type
_entity.pdbx_description
1 polymer ?
#
loop_
_entity_poly.entity_id
_entity_poly.type
_entity_poly.pdbx_seq_one_letter_code
_entity_poly.pdbx_strand_id
1 'polypeptide(L)'
;MESLDELQKRLHLSEEWNMRLQAQIQELLRLPRSDVEILRSRMHNPDIAIPLLQCYDATIMEKQEENERVIQENQKLRLQLDSVNGELCLSRDAARTAEELLKETQQSAQQQQRSLEDMRVHAERDCQKLQQDLACALESESKLKHEVQLMRRQLTAAQEEAAQRQRDVAALEEAVRLAHGRLKSTTNEKDETLQQREVQRVQLQLLTKENEDKLHELERLRNRMVQALRQASENHAAHMRLVEEKHSEMVESLRTQLQTQDLELQKLRAKLARVDACGVDTKYGFSLRTTTELLESQTRQAQEIEMKRLYSELSALQLQRDDAVLRYEQLSTSLRREESERASAAHEEIQQLRLKLRDLGQQHEQLEKEHGRVKEELRVQREKSKSHFGDLQRAKQERDQALRKSEEIRRALTNAEEACELCRQEAKEEVARERRRMEEQVKQHEEVLKELQLSKERAHTATSVAERRCDELRHQLTDTTSQIESLQSRLEKREREVEVLTLEKAHFQEAVRINQKQALESDEKVQQLMSQDKEKSRQLQELKLTVEQLKLEVARGARLRGRLVVESHARLS
;
A
#
# COMPACT_ATOMS: atom_id res chain seq x y z
N MET A 1 7.08 47.12 41.58
CA MET A 1 6.08 47.62 42.54
C MET A 1 6.84 47.83 43.83
N GLU A 2 7.11 49.08 44.21
CA GLU A 2 7.78 49.38 45.49
C GLU A 2 6.91 48.84 46.63
N SER A 3 7.54 48.22 47.62
CA SER A 3 6.86 47.56 48.72
C SER A 3 6.24 48.58 49.69
N LEU A 4 5.09 48.25 50.28
CA LEU A 4 4.38 49.13 51.24
C LEU A 4 5.27 49.60 52.40
N ASP A 5 6.27 48.78 52.76
CA ASP A 5 7.28 49.06 53.76
C ASP A 5 8.27 50.16 53.35
N GLU A 6 8.62 50.28 52.07
CA GLU A 6 9.52 51.34 51.56
C GLU A 6 8.83 52.70 51.58
N LEU A 7 7.53 52.74 51.28
CA LEU A 7 6.72 53.94 51.38
C LEU A 7 6.55 54.40 52.84
N GLN A 8 6.36 53.48 53.78
CA GLN A 8 6.29 53.80 55.20
C GLN A 8 7.62 54.35 55.74
N LYS A 9 8.75 53.77 55.35
CA LYS A 9 10.08 54.28 55.74
C LYS A 9 10.34 55.70 55.20
N ARG A 10 9.97 55.96 53.95
CA ARG A 10 10.07 57.30 53.36
C ARG A 10 9.16 58.32 54.04
N LEU A 11 7.94 57.92 54.41
CA LEU A 11 7.02 58.78 55.15
C LEU A 11 7.57 59.10 56.54
N HIS A 12 8.11 58.12 57.26
CA HIS A 12 8.67 58.32 58.59
C HIS A 12 9.90 59.23 58.57
N LEU A 13 10.79 59.05 57.59
CA LEU A 13 11.89 60.00 57.38
C LEU A 13 11.37 61.40 57.08
N SER A 14 10.35 61.54 56.21
CA SER A 14 9.75 62.85 55.94
C SER A 14 9.12 63.49 57.19
N GLU A 15 8.52 62.70 58.07
CA GLU A 15 7.95 63.15 59.35
C GLU A 15 9.05 63.60 60.32
N GLU A 16 10.14 62.84 60.46
CA GLU A 16 11.29 63.21 61.28
C GLU A 16 11.95 64.51 60.80
N TRP A 17 12.10 64.67 59.48
CA TRP A 17 12.63 65.89 58.88
C TRP A 17 11.70 67.08 59.12
N ASN A 18 10.38 66.89 58.96
CA ASN A 18 9.39 67.92 59.26
C ASN A 18 9.41 68.33 60.74
N MET A 19 9.55 67.36 61.65
CA MET A 19 9.64 67.62 63.09
C MET A 19 10.91 68.40 63.44
N ARG A 20 12.06 68.06 62.85
CA ARG A 20 13.32 68.81 63.04
C ARG A 20 13.23 70.23 62.47
N LEU A 21 12.64 70.39 61.29
CA LEU A 21 12.40 71.70 60.67
C LEU A 21 11.47 72.57 61.52
N GLN A 22 10.37 71.99 62.02
CA GLN A 22 9.45 72.71 62.90
C GLN A 22 10.11 73.10 64.23
N ALA A 23 10.95 72.24 64.81
CA ALA A 23 11.72 72.58 66.01
C ALA A 23 12.70 73.74 65.76
N GLN A 24 13.45 73.69 64.66
CA GLN A 24 14.37 74.77 64.27
C GLN A 24 13.65 76.09 63.97
N ILE A 25 12.49 76.04 63.30
CA ILE A 25 11.66 77.23 63.06
C ILE A 25 11.14 77.80 64.39
N GLN A 26 10.71 76.96 65.33
CA GLN A 26 10.29 77.42 66.66
C GLN A 26 11.43 78.03 67.47
N GLU A 27 12.65 77.50 67.37
CA GLU A 27 13.85 78.10 67.98
C GLU A 27 14.18 79.47 67.36
N LEU A 28 14.12 79.58 66.03
CA LEU A 28 14.34 80.85 65.33
C LEU A 28 13.28 81.91 65.66
N LEU A 29 12.03 81.50 65.91
CA LEU A 29 10.93 82.38 66.33
C LEU A 29 11.01 82.83 67.80
N ARG A 30 11.78 82.12 68.64
CA ARG A 30 12.01 82.46 70.06
C ARG A 30 13.18 83.42 70.28
N LEU A 31 13.98 83.69 69.25
CA LEU A 31 15.08 84.64 69.36
C LEU A 31 14.57 86.08 69.49
N PRO A 32 15.15 86.91 70.37
CA PRO A 32 14.84 88.33 70.44
C PRO A 32 15.04 89.01 69.08
N ARG A 33 14.15 89.94 68.71
CA ARG A 33 14.26 90.68 67.44
C ARG A 33 15.62 91.37 67.27
N SER A 34 16.22 91.82 68.38
CA SER A 34 17.58 92.37 68.41
C SER A 34 18.64 91.39 67.92
N ASP A 35 18.56 90.12 68.30
CA ASP A 35 19.58 89.12 67.98
C ASP A 35 19.43 88.66 66.53
N VAL A 36 18.19 88.59 66.04
CA VAL A 36 17.87 88.35 64.63
C VAL A 36 18.34 89.51 63.76
N GLU A 37 18.20 90.76 64.20
CA GLU A 37 18.70 91.95 63.51
C GLU A 37 20.25 92.04 63.55
N ILE A 38 20.89 91.61 64.65
CA ILE A 38 22.35 91.49 64.75
C ILE A 38 22.87 90.39 63.82
N LEU A 39 22.20 89.24 63.75
CA LEU A 39 22.54 88.17 62.81
C LEU A 39 22.32 88.62 61.35
N ARG A 40 21.21 89.29 61.04
CA ARG A 40 20.96 89.85 59.70
C ARG A 40 21.99 90.91 59.32
N SER A 41 22.34 91.83 60.21
CA SER A 41 23.37 92.85 59.95
C SER A 41 24.76 92.24 59.80
N ARG A 42 25.09 91.20 60.58
CA ARG A 42 26.32 90.40 60.38
C ARG A 42 26.33 89.64 59.06
N MET A 43 25.19 89.12 58.62
CA MET A 43 25.06 88.50 57.30
C MET A 43 25.11 89.50 56.14
N HIS A 44 24.81 90.78 56.38
CA HIS A 44 25.00 91.85 55.40
C HIS A 44 26.42 92.43 55.44
N ASN A 45 27.25 92.01 56.40
CA ASN A 45 28.66 92.37 56.44
C ASN A 45 29.41 91.54 55.38
N PRO A 46 30.03 92.18 54.36
CA PRO A 46 30.73 91.47 53.29
C PRO A 46 31.85 90.56 53.82
N ASP A 47 32.50 90.92 54.92
CA ASP A 47 33.59 90.13 55.51
C ASP A 47 33.14 88.78 56.09
N ILE A 48 31.84 88.61 56.35
CA ILE A 48 31.24 87.37 56.87
C ILE A 48 30.40 86.67 55.79
N ALA A 49 29.66 87.43 54.99
CA ALA A 49 28.77 86.89 53.97
C ALA A 49 29.54 86.22 52.82
N ILE A 50 30.64 86.83 52.36
CA ILE A 50 31.41 86.32 51.21
C ILE A 50 32.06 84.96 51.55
N PRO A 51 32.76 84.77 52.69
CA PRO A 51 33.30 83.45 53.05
C PRO A 51 32.22 82.38 53.22
N LEU A 52 31.06 82.72 53.83
CA LEU A 52 29.95 81.78 53.96
C LEU A 52 29.38 81.38 52.60
N LEU A 53 29.19 82.33 51.68
CA LEU A 53 28.77 82.05 50.31
C LEU A 53 29.80 81.20 49.57
N GLN A 54 31.09 81.46 49.73
CA GLN A 54 32.15 80.62 49.15
C GLN A 54 32.14 79.19 49.72
N CYS A 55 31.87 79.01 51.01
CA CYS A 55 31.69 77.69 51.61
C CYS A 55 30.44 76.97 51.06
N TYR A 56 29.33 77.69 50.86
CA TYR A 56 28.12 77.15 50.23
C TYR A 56 28.37 76.79 48.77
N ASP A 57 29.03 77.65 48.00
CA ASP A 57 29.40 77.41 46.61
C ASP A 57 30.33 76.19 46.51
N ALA A 58 31.34 76.07 47.39
CA ALA A 58 32.20 74.89 47.47
C ALA A 58 31.41 73.61 47.78
N THR A 59 30.47 73.67 48.74
CA THR A 59 29.61 72.53 49.07
C THR A 59 28.68 72.17 47.90
N ILE A 60 28.15 73.17 47.20
CA ILE A 60 27.31 72.97 46.01
C ILE A 60 28.13 72.30 44.90
N MET A 61 29.35 72.75 44.66
CA MET A 61 30.26 72.14 43.68
C MET A 61 30.61 70.70 44.04
N GLU A 62 30.97 70.42 45.30
CA GLU A 62 31.21 69.04 45.77
C GLU A 62 29.98 68.14 45.57
N LYS A 63 28.78 68.64 45.87
CA LYS A 63 27.53 67.89 45.63
C LYS A 63 27.18 67.74 44.16
N GLN A 64 27.53 68.71 43.32
CA GLN A 64 27.39 68.58 41.86
C GLN A 64 28.33 67.49 41.33
N GLU A 65 29.60 67.48 41.76
CA GLU A 65 30.55 66.43 41.38
C GLU A 65 30.11 65.04 41.87
N GLU A 66 29.63 64.92 43.11
CA GLU A 66 29.08 63.67 43.63
C GLU A 66 27.88 63.21 42.79
N ASN A 67 26.97 64.12 42.44
CA ASN A 67 25.80 63.81 41.63
C ASN A 67 26.20 63.38 40.21
N GLU A 68 27.17 64.04 39.59
CA GLU A 68 27.71 63.65 38.29
C GLU A 68 28.34 62.25 38.33
N ARG A 69 29.11 61.93 39.38
CA ARG A 69 29.67 60.58 39.58
C ARG A 69 28.56 59.54 39.73
N VAL A 70 27.53 59.83 40.52
CA VAL A 70 26.38 58.93 40.69
C VAL A 70 25.59 58.75 39.40
N ILE A 71 25.43 59.79 38.59
CA ILE A 71 24.77 59.72 37.27
C ILE A 71 25.57 58.82 36.33
N GLN A 72 26.90 58.99 36.27
CA GLN A 72 27.77 58.15 35.44
C GLN A 72 27.73 56.69 35.90
N GLU A 73 27.76 56.43 37.20
CA GLU A 73 27.66 55.08 37.76
C GLU A 73 26.29 54.45 37.46
N ASN A 74 25.20 55.22 37.59
CA ASN A 74 23.86 54.77 37.20
C ASN A 74 23.77 54.41 35.71
N GLN A 75 24.34 55.24 34.84
CA GLN A 75 24.38 54.97 33.40
C GLN A 75 25.16 53.68 33.11
N LYS A 76 26.31 53.48 33.77
CA LYS A 76 27.10 52.26 33.63
C LYS A 76 26.34 51.02 34.10
N LEU A 77 25.67 51.10 35.24
CA LEU A 77 24.84 50.01 35.77
C LEU A 77 23.63 49.70 34.87
N ARG A 78 22.99 50.72 34.29
CA ARG A 78 21.91 50.52 33.30
C ARG A 78 22.40 49.79 32.07
N LEU A 79 23.54 50.20 31.50
CA LEU A 79 24.13 49.52 30.35
C LEU A 79 24.49 48.06 30.66
N GLN A 80 25.01 47.77 31.86
CA GLN A 80 25.26 46.40 32.30
C GLN A 80 23.96 45.60 32.49
N LEU A 81 22.91 46.22 33.02
CA LEU A 81 21.61 45.58 33.16
C LEU A 81 21.01 45.24 31.80
N ASP A 82 21.11 46.17 30.84
CA ASP A 82 20.63 45.98 29.48
C ASP A 82 21.40 44.88 28.74
N SER A 83 22.73 44.79 28.94
CA SER A 83 23.52 43.69 28.37
C SER A 83 23.13 42.34 28.95
N VAL A 84 22.97 42.24 30.28
CA VAL A 84 22.56 41.01 30.96
C VAL A 84 21.14 40.61 30.55
N ASN A 85 20.22 41.57 30.40
CA ASN A 85 18.87 41.31 29.89
C ASN A 85 18.90 40.80 28.45
N GLY A 86 19.77 41.37 27.60
CA GLY A 86 20.01 40.88 26.25
C GLY A 86 20.49 39.43 26.23
N GLU A 87 21.51 39.10 27.04
CA GLU A 87 22.02 37.73 27.20
C GLU A 87 20.96 36.76 27.73
N LEU A 88 20.15 37.18 28.69
CA LEU A 88 19.03 36.40 29.22
C LEU A 88 17.95 36.12 28.17
N CYS A 89 17.63 37.12 27.33
CA CYS A 89 16.71 36.94 26.20
C CYS A 89 17.25 35.92 25.21
N LEU A 90 18.52 36.06 24.79
CA LEU A 90 19.16 35.09 23.88
C LEU A 90 19.19 33.67 24.47
N SER A 91 19.49 33.54 25.76
CA SER A 91 19.47 32.25 26.47
C SER A 91 18.07 31.63 26.53
N ARG A 92 17.03 32.44 26.76
CA ARG A 92 15.63 31.99 26.74
C ARG A 92 15.20 31.53 25.34
N ASP A 93 15.57 32.26 24.30
CA ASP A 93 15.23 31.88 22.94
C ASP A 93 15.99 30.61 22.50
N ALA A 94 17.25 30.47 22.89
CA ALA A 94 18.01 29.23 22.73
C ALA A 94 17.35 28.05 23.48
N ALA A 95 16.88 28.24 24.71
CA ALA A 95 16.17 27.21 25.45
C ALA A 95 14.84 26.81 24.78
N ARG A 96 14.08 27.77 24.25
CA ARG A 96 12.83 27.50 23.52
C ARG A 96 13.07 26.69 22.25
N THR A 97 14.05 27.08 21.44
CA THR A 97 14.40 26.33 20.23
C THR A 97 14.88 24.91 20.56
N ALA A 98 15.63 24.73 21.65
CA ALA A 98 16.03 23.41 22.13
C ALA A 98 14.83 22.56 22.60
N GLU A 99 13.85 23.16 23.29
CA GLU A 99 12.60 22.48 23.67
C GLU A 99 11.76 22.07 22.45
N GLU A 100 11.68 22.91 21.43
CA GLU A 100 10.98 22.61 20.18
C GLU A 100 11.64 21.44 19.44
N LEU A 101 12.96 21.45 19.30
CA LEU A 101 13.72 20.34 18.72
C LEU A 101 13.56 19.04 19.52
N LEU A 102 13.50 19.12 20.86
CA LEU A 102 13.21 17.97 21.72
C LEU A 102 11.81 17.39 21.49
N LYS A 103 10.80 18.25 21.30
CA LYS A 103 9.43 17.82 20.98
C LYS A 103 9.36 17.17 19.60
N GLU A 104 10.01 17.76 18.59
CA GLU A 104 10.06 17.20 17.23
C GLU A 104 10.77 15.85 17.20
N THR A 105 11.91 15.71 17.87
CA THR A 105 12.63 14.44 17.98
C THR A 105 11.83 13.37 18.73
N GLN A 106 11.12 13.73 19.80
CA GLN A 106 10.19 12.81 20.48
C GLN A 106 9.05 12.38 19.57
N GLN A 107 8.44 13.30 18.82
CA GLN A 107 7.37 12.96 17.87
C GLN A 107 7.87 12.04 16.76
N SER A 108 9.05 12.32 16.19
CA SER A 108 9.68 11.46 15.19
C SER A 108 9.97 10.07 15.76
N ALA A 109 10.51 9.98 16.99
CA ALA A 109 10.77 8.70 17.65
C ALA A 109 9.48 7.89 17.89
N GLN A 110 8.39 8.55 18.32
CA GLN A 110 7.08 7.90 18.48
C GLN A 110 6.49 7.43 17.15
N GLN A 111 6.63 8.20 16.07
CA GLN A 111 6.19 7.79 14.74
C GLN A 111 6.99 6.60 14.23
N GLN A 112 8.32 6.61 14.41
CA GLN A 112 9.17 5.47 14.08
C GLN A 112 8.78 4.23 14.88
N GLN A 113 8.54 4.36 16.19
CA GLN A 113 8.12 3.25 17.04
C GLN A 113 6.77 2.65 16.57
N ARG A 114 5.78 3.50 16.24
CA ARG A 114 4.50 3.03 15.67
C ARG A 114 4.69 2.29 14.35
N SER A 115 5.54 2.83 13.46
CA SER A 115 5.84 2.16 12.19
C SER A 115 6.52 0.80 12.37
N LEU A 116 7.42 0.67 13.35
CA LEU A 116 8.08 -0.58 13.70
C LEU A 116 7.08 -1.57 14.31
N GLU A 117 6.17 -1.12 15.17
CA GLU A 117 5.09 -1.94 15.72
C GLU A 117 4.14 -2.44 14.62
N ASP A 118 3.76 -1.57 13.69
CA ASP A 118 2.92 -1.94 12.53
C ASP A 118 3.61 -2.98 11.64
N MET A 119 4.91 -2.79 11.34
CA MET A 119 5.71 -3.78 10.61
C MET A 119 5.82 -5.11 11.38
N ARG A 120 6.00 -5.06 12.70
CA ARG A 120 6.05 -6.25 13.56
C ARG A 120 4.74 -7.02 13.50
N VAL A 121 3.60 -6.33 13.63
CA VAL A 121 2.26 -6.95 13.55
C VAL A 121 2.00 -7.51 12.16
N HIS A 122 2.45 -6.84 11.09
CA HIS A 122 2.36 -7.38 9.73
C HIS A 122 3.17 -8.67 9.58
N ALA A 123 4.42 -8.67 10.05
CA ALA A 123 5.27 -9.86 10.02
C ALA A 123 4.70 -11.01 10.86
N GLU A 124 4.13 -10.73 12.03
CA GLU A 124 3.43 -11.74 12.86
C GLU A 124 2.23 -12.34 12.12
N ARG A 125 1.42 -11.52 11.43
CA ARG A 125 0.29 -12.01 10.61
C ARG A 125 0.75 -12.86 9.43
N ASP A 126 1.82 -12.48 8.75
CA ASP A 126 2.32 -13.24 7.61
C ASP A 126 2.95 -14.56 8.07
N CYS A 127 3.65 -14.58 9.21
CA CYS A 127 4.09 -15.83 9.85
C CYS A 127 2.91 -16.73 10.21
N GLN A 128 1.81 -16.18 10.74
CA GLN A 128 0.60 -16.97 11.04
C GLN A 128 -0.05 -17.54 9.78
N LYS A 129 -0.13 -16.75 8.69
CA LYS A 129 -0.63 -17.24 7.40
C LYS A 129 0.27 -18.36 6.86
N LEU A 130 1.59 -18.18 6.88
CA LEU A 130 2.53 -19.23 6.46
C LEU A 130 2.39 -20.51 7.30
N GLN A 131 2.15 -20.39 8.61
CA GLN A 131 1.87 -21.55 9.47
C GLN A 131 0.56 -22.24 9.10
N GLN A 132 -0.50 -21.48 8.79
CA GLN A 132 -1.78 -22.02 8.33
C GLN A 132 -1.63 -22.72 6.97
N ASP A 133 -0.95 -22.08 6.02
CA ASP A 133 -0.70 -22.63 4.69
C ASP A 133 0.15 -23.91 4.78
N LEU A 134 1.16 -23.93 5.66
CA LEU A 134 1.96 -25.13 5.94
C LEU A 134 1.10 -26.24 6.56
N ALA A 135 0.22 -25.92 7.51
CA ALA A 135 -0.68 -26.90 8.10
C ALA A 135 -1.64 -27.50 7.05
N CYS A 136 -2.23 -26.65 6.19
CA CYS A 136 -3.07 -27.10 5.09
C CYS A 136 -2.29 -27.96 4.07
N ALA A 137 -1.03 -27.60 3.77
CA ALA A 137 -0.15 -28.39 2.91
C ALA A 137 0.14 -29.77 3.54
N LEU A 138 0.47 -29.84 4.82
CA LEU A 138 0.69 -31.10 5.55
C LEU A 138 -0.57 -31.96 5.61
N GLU A 139 -1.74 -31.36 5.80
CA GLU A 139 -3.02 -32.06 5.71
C GLU A 139 -3.24 -32.63 4.31
N SER A 140 -2.96 -31.85 3.26
CA SER A 140 -3.06 -32.33 1.87
C SER A 140 -2.08 -33.47 1.59
N GLU A 141 -0.85 -33.39 2.11
CA GLU A 141 0.15 -34.45 1.99
C GLU A 141 -0.30 -35.71 2.73
N SER A 142 -0.91 -35.58 3.92
CA SER A 142 -1.45 -36.71 4.66
C SER A 142 -2.63 -37.38 3.94
N LYS A 143 -3.52 -36.59 3.31
CA LYS A 143 -4.61 -37.10 2.46
C LYS A 143 -4.06 -37.86 1.26
N LEU A 144 -3.09 -37.28 0.54
CA LEU A 144 -2.42 -37.94 -0.58
C LEU A 144 -1.70 -39.22 -0.14
N LYS A 145 -1.03 -39.23 1.02
CA LYS A 145 -0.43 -40.46 1.58
C LYS A 145 -1.49 -41.52 1.86
N HIS A 146 -2.66 -41.13 2.38
CA HIS A 146 -3.75 -42.06 2.62
C HIS A 146 -4.34 -42.61 1.31
N GLU A 147 -4.53 -41.76 0.30
CA GLU A 147 -4.96 -42.17 -1.04
C GLU A 147 -3.95 -43.12 -1.69
N VAL A 148 -2.65 -42.82 -1.61
CA VAL A 148 -1.58 -43.72 -2.10
C VAL A 148 -1.59 -45.05 -1.36
N GLN A 149 -1.82 -45.06 -0.04
CA GLN A 149 -1.97 -46.30 0.71
C GLN A 149 -3.22 -47.08 0.29
N LEU A 150 -4.35 -46.40 0.04
CA LEU A 150 -5.58 -47.02 -0.47
C LEU A 150 -5.34 -47.63 -1.85
N MET A 151 -4.73 -46.89 -2.76
CA MET A 151 -4.38 -47.35 -4.11
C MET A 151 -3.40 -48.53 -4.06
N ARG A 152 -2.43 -48.53 -3.13
CA ARG A 152 -1.55 -49.69 -2.90
C ARG A 152 -2.33 -50.92 -2.42
N ARG A 153 -3.29 -50.75 -1.51
CA ARG A 153 -4.16 -51.85 -1.05
C ARG A 153 -5.06 -52.38 -2.17
N GLN A 154 -5.60 -51.50 -3.00
CA GLN A 154 -6.37 -51.90 -4.18
C GLN A 154 -5.49 -52.61 -5.22
N LEU A 155 -4.25 -52.16 -5.41
CA LEU A 155 -3.29 -52.82 -6.28
C LEU A 155 -2.91 -54.20 -5.75
N THR A 156 -2.65 -54.36 -4.45
CA THR A 156 -2.37 -55.68 -3.86
C THR A 156 -3.58 -56.60 -3.95
N ALA A 157 -4.80 -56.09 -3.70
CA ALA A 157 -6.02 -56.88 -3.89
C ALA A 157 -6.22 -57.30 -5.35
N ALA A 158 -5.98 -56.39 -6.31
CA ALA A 158 -6.04 -56.70 -7.73
C ALA A 158 -4.93 -57.69 -8.16
N GLN A 159 -3.73 -57.61 -7.55
CA GLN A 159 -2.66 -58.58 -7.75
C GLN A 159 -2.99 -59.95 -7.16
N GLU A 160 -3.63 -60.00 -5.99
CA GLU A 160 -4.15 -61.22 -5.38
C GLU A 160 -5.26 -61.85 -6.23
N GLU A 161 -6.20 -61.05 -6.75
CA GLU A 161 -7.21 -61.48 -7.70
C GLU A 161 -6.59 -61.97 -9.03
N ALA A 162 -5.57 -61.28 -9.54
CA ALA A 162 -4.85 -61.72 -10.72
C ALA A 162 -4.07 -63.01 -10.47
N ALA A 163 -3.44 -63.17 -9.30
CA ALA A 163 -2.76 -64.40 -8.90
C ALA A 163 -3.77 -65.54 -8.70
N GLN A 164 -4.95 -65.25 -8.16
CA GLN A 164 -6.03 -66.22 -8.01
C GLN A 164 -6.57 -66.64 -9.38
N ARG A 165 -6.80 -65.70 -10.30
CA ARG A 165 -7.16 -65.99 -11.69
C ARG A 165 -6.04 -66.75 -12.41
N GLN A 166 -4.77 -66.49 -12.13
CA GLN A 166 -3.66 -67.27 -12.67
C GLN A 166 -3.64 -68.70 -12.12
N ARG A 167 -3.99 -68.91 -10.84
CA ARG A 167 -4.18 -70.25 -10.27
C ARG A 167 -5.38 -70.96 -10.88
N ASP A 168 -6.48 -70.25 -11.10
CA ASP A 168 -7.68 -70.79 -11.75
C ASP A 168 -7.41 -71.12 -13.22
N VAL A 169 -6.67 -70.26 -13.93
CA VAL A 169 -6.20 -70.53 -15.29
C VAL A 169 -5.21 -71.69 -15.31
N ALA A 170 -4.29 -71.80 -14.36
CA ALA A 170 -3.39 -72.95 -14.25
C ALA A 170 -4.17 -74.25 -13.95
N ALA A 171 -5.20 -74.20 -13.10
CA ALA A 171 -6.09 -75.33 -12.83
C ALA A 171 -6.93 -75.71 -14.06
N LEU A 172 -7.38 -74.71 -14.85
CA LEU A 172 -8.04 -74.92 -16.12
C LEU A 172 -7.08 -75.44 -17.20
N GLU A 173 -5.82 -75.00 -17.22
CA GLU A 173 -4.77 -75.50 -18.10
C GLU A 173 -4.35 -76.92 -17.72
N GLU A 174 -4.32 -77.27 -16.44
CA GLU A 174 -4.14 -78.65 -15.97
C GLU A 174 -5.35 -79.52 -16.32
N ALA A 175 -6.58 -79.01 -16.17
CA ALA A 175 -7.79 -79.68 -16.64
C ALA A 175 -7.80 -79.86 -18.16
N VAL A 176 -7.29 -78.88 -18.91
CA VAL A 176 -7.12 -78.94 -20.37
C VAL A 176 -5.96 -79.87 -20.75
N ARG A 177 -4.85 -79.93 -20.01
CA ARG A 177 -3.76 -80.90 -20.23
C ARG A 177 -4.21 -82.33 -19.92
N LEU A 178 -5.03 -82.53 -18.90
CA LEU A 178 -5.69 -83.81 -18.60
C LEU A 178 -6.70 -84.16 -19.70
N ALA A 179 -7.44 -83.19 -20.24
CA ALA A 179 -8.31 -83.38 -21.41
C ALA A 179 -7.51 -83.62 -22.71
N HIS A 180 -6.33 -83.01 -22.85
CA HIS A 180 -5.44 -83.15 -24.00
C HIS A 180 -4.67 -84.49 -23.97
N GLY A 181 -4.35 -84.99 -22.77
CA GLY A 181 -3.88 -86.35 -22.52
C GLY A 181 -4.94 -87.40 -22.86
N ARG A 182 -6.22 -87.11 -22.57
CA ARG A 182 -7.38 -87.89 -23.04
C ARG A 182 -7.67 -87.74 -24.55
N LEU A 183 -7.18 -86.67 -25.19
CA LEU A 183 -7.34 -86.44 -26.64
C LEU A 183 -6.27 -87.11 -27.50
N LYS A 184 -5.10 -87.44 -26.95
CA LYS A 184 -4.08 -88.25 -27.66
C LYS A 184 -4.37 -89.76 -27.63
N SER A 185 -5.23 -90.23 -26.73
CA SER A 185 -5.79 -91.60 -26.81
C SER A 185 -7.02 -91.70 -27.74
N THR A 186 -7.58 -90.57 -28.20
CA THR A 186 -8.79 -90.52 -29.06
C THR A 186 -8.50 -89.99 -30.46
N THR A 187 -7.28 -90.15 -30.97
CA THR A 187 -7.02 -90.09 -32.42
C THR A 187 -7.19 -91.43 -33.12
N ASN A 188 -7.38 -92.53 -32.36
CA ASN A 188 -7.79 -93.83 -32.90
C ASN A 188 -9.31 -94.11 -32.79
N GLU A 189 -10.10 -93.22 -32.16
CA GLU A 189 -11.57 -93.39 -31.99
C GLU A 189 -12.40 -92.42 -32.87
N LYS A 190 -11.77 -91.57 -33.68
CA LYS A 190 -12.47 -90.57 -34.50
C LYS A 190 -13.08 -91.11 -35.80
N ASP A 191 -12.75 -92.34 -36.20
CA ASP A 191 -13.46 -93.02 -37.30
C ASP A 191 -14.74 -93.75 -36.81
N GLU A 192 -14.85 -94.09 -35.52
CA GLU A 192 -16.05 -94.78 -34.98
C GLU A 192 -17.20 -93.82 -34.64
N THR A 193 -16.90 -92.55 -34.35
CA THR A 193 -17.92 -91.57 -33.92
C THR A 193 -18.69 -90.90 -35.08
N LEU A 194 -18.18 -90.96 -36.31
CA LEU A 194 -18.94 -90.59 -37.51
C LEU A 194 -19.95 -91.69 -37.90
N GLN A 195 -19.57 -92.97 -37.77
CA GLN A 195 -20.49 -94.10 -37.97
C GLN A 195 -21.59 -94.16 -36.89
N GLN A 196 -21.28 -93.85 -35.63
CA GLN A 196 -22.29 -93.86 -34.56
C GLN A 196 -23.36 -92.75 -34.69
N ARG A 197 -23.01 -91.56 -35.21
CA ARG A 197 -24.01 -90.49 -35.42
C ARG A 197 -24.93 -90.78 -36.61
N GLU A 198 -24.42 -91.41 -37.66
CA GLU A 198 -25.25 -91.88 -38.76
C GLU A 198 -26.14 -93.06 -38.34
N VAL A 199 -25.64 -93.99 -37.53
CA VAL A 199 -26.43 -95.10 -36.96
C VAL A 199 -27.52 -94.58 -36.02
N GLN A 200 -27.26 -93.59 -35.16
CA GLN A 200 -28.28 -92.99 -34.29
C GLN A 200 -29.35 -92.22 -35.07
N ARG A 201 -28.97 -91.53 -36.15
CA ARG A 201 -29.93 -90.87 -37.05
C ARG A 201 -30.80 -91.88 -37.80
N VAL A 202 -30.21 -92.98 -38.29
CA VAL A 202 -30.95 -94.07 -38.94
C VAL A 202 -31.83 -94.84 -37.94
N GLN A 203 -31.38 -95.04 -36.69
CA GLN A 203 -32.20 -95.64 -35.64
C GLN A 203 -33.42 -94.79 -35.28
N LEU A 204 -33.28 -93.46 -35.18
CA LEU A 204 -34.41 -92.58 -34.93
C LEU A 204 -35.38 -92.53 -36.12
N GLN A 205 -34.89 -92.60 -37.36
CA GLN A 205 -35.73 -92.71 -38.56
C GLN A 205 -36.45 -94.06 -38.67
N LEU A 206 -35.81 -95.15 -38.23
CA LEU A 206 -36.45 -96.47 -38.17
C LEU A 206 -37.48 -96.55 -37.05
N LEU A 207 -37.20 -96.01 -35.87
CA LEU A 207 -38.16 -95.97 -34.75
C LEU A 207 -39.38 -95.10 -35.05
N THR A 208 -39.19 -93.97 -35.74
CA THR A 208 -40.32 -93.13 -36.17
C THR A 208 -41.17 -93.85 -37.20
N LYS A 209 -40.56 -94.47 -38.21
CA LYS A 209 -41.28 -95.28 -39.21
C LYS A 209 -41.96 -96.51 -38.60
N GLU A 210 -41.31 -97.21 -37.68
CA GLU A 210 -41.89 -98.36 -36.98
C GLU A 210 -43.06 -97.95 -36.07
N ASN A 211 -42.99 -96.78 -35.44
CA ASN A 211 -44.11 -96.24 -34.67
C ASN A 211 -45.27 -95.80 -35.58
N GLU A 212 -45.00 -95.24 -36.75
CA GLU A 212 -46.01 -94.95 -37.77
C GLU A 212 -46.65 -96.25 -38.28
N ASP A 213 -45.86 -97.27 -38.63
CA ASP A 213 -46.36 -98.57 -39.07
C ASP A 213 -47.20 -99.26 -37.97
N LYS A 214 -46.76 -99.20 -36.71
CA LYS A 214 -47.52 -99.69 -35.55
C LYS A 214 -48.81 -98.90 -35.33
N LEU A 215 -48.81 -97.58 -35.53
CA LEU A 215 -50.03 -96.78 -35.48
C LEU A 215 -51.00 -97.18 -36.59
N HIS A 216 -50.53 -97.37 -37.82
CA HIS A 216 -51.35 -97.86 -38.93
C HIS A 216 -51.87 -99.28 -38.67
N GLU A 217 -51.09 -100.17 -38.06
CA GLU A 217 -51.52 -101.50 -37.65
C GLU A 217 -52.56 -101.45 -36.52
N LEU A 218 -52.38 -100.57 -35.52
CA LEU A 218 -53.35 -100.35 -34.46
C LEU A 218 -54.65 -99.76 -35.02
N GLU A 219 -54.59 -98.86 -36.00
CA GLU A 219 -55.78 -98.35 -36.68
C GLU A 219 -56.47 -99.43 -37.53
N ARG A 220 -55.71 -100.27 -38.24
CA ARG A 220 -56.26 -101.44 -38.95
C ARG A 220 -56.91 -102.43 -37.99
N LEU A 221 -56.27 -102.73 -36.86
CA LEU A 221 -56.81 -103.62 -35.82
C LEU A 221 -58.04 -103.02 -35.15
N ARG A 222 -58.02 -101.72 -34.85
CA ARG A 222 -59.18 -100.98 -34.35
C ARG A 222 -60.33 -101.05 -35.35
N ASN A 223 -60.08 -100.81 -36.64
CA ASN A 223 -61.11 -100.89 -37.67
C ASN A 223 -61.66 -102.32 -37.82
N ARG A 224 -60.79 -103.35 -37.75
CA ARG A 224 -61.22 -104.76 -37.70
C ARG A 224 -62.03 -105.08 -36.45
N MET A 225 -61.64 -104.59 -35.28
CA MET A 225 -62.42 -104.75 -34.04
C MET A 225 -63.77 -104.06 -34.15
N VAL A 226 -63.83 -102.83 -34.67
CA VAL A 226 -65.09 -102.10 -34.86
C VAL A 226 -65.98 -102.85 -35.86
N GLN A 227 -65.42 -103.37 -36.95
CA GLN A 227 -66.17 -104.20 -37.90
C GLN A 227 -66.63 -105.50 -37.27
N ALA A 228 -65.80 -106.19 -36.50
CA ALA A 228 -66.16 -107.42 -35.79
C ALA A 228 -67.23 -107.17 -34.73
N LEU A 229 -67.18 -106.04 -34.01
CA LEU A 229 -68.21 -105.63 -33.05
C LEU A 229 -69.51 -105.27 -33.77
N ARG A 230 -69.45 -104.58 -34.92
CA ARG A 230 -70.63 -104.32 -35.75
C ARG A 230 -71.23 -105.62 -36.27
N GLN A 231 -70.43 -106.51 -36.85
CA GLN A 231 -70.88 -107.83 -37.30
C GLN A 231 -71.42 -108.67 -36.15
N ALA A 232 -70.81 -108.65 -34.97
CA ALA A 232 -71.34 -109.33 -33.78
C ALA A 232 -72.68 -108.73 -33.35
N SER A 233 -72.84 -107.40 -33.41
CA SER A 233 -74.11 -106.73 -33.11
C SER A 233 -75.19 -107.05 -34.16
N GLU A 234 -74.84 -107.10 -35.44
CA GLU A 234 -75.73 -107.45 -36.54
C GLU A 234 -76.12 -108.93 -36.48
N ASN A 235 -75.17 -109.83 -36.20
CA ASN A 235 -75.41 -111.25 -35.98
C ASN A 235 -76.26 -111.48 -34.73
N HIS A 236 -76.03 -110.74 -33.64
CA HIS A 236 -76.87 -110.80 -32.46
C HIS A 236 -78.29 -110.33 -32.79
N ALA A 237 -78.45 -109.21 -33.51
CA ALA A 237 -79.76 -108.72 -33.93
C ALA A 237 -80.47 -109.69 -34.91
N ALA A 238 -79.73 -110.36 -35.80
CA ALA A 238 -80.25 -111.39 -36.68
C ALA A 238 -80.66 -112.65 -35.90
N HIS A 239 -79.83 -113.10 -34.95
CA HIS A 239 -80.15 -114.20 -34.06
C HIS A 239 -81.38 -113.89 -33.21
N MET A 240 -81.50 -112.67 -32.65
CA MET A 240 -82.67 -112.26 -31.89
C MET A 240 -83.94 -112.27 -32.76
N ARG A 241 -83.87 -111.77 -34.00
CA ARG A 241 -84.97 -111.89 -34.96
C ARG A 241 -85.34 -113.33 -35.26
N LEU A 242 -84.35 -114.21 -35.44
CA LEU A 242 -84.59 -115.64 -35.70
C LEU A 242 -85.19 -116.34 -34.46
N VAL A 243 -84.76 -115.97 -33.25
CA VAL A 243 -85.36 -116.44 -32.00
C VAL A 243 -86.79 -115.93 -31.85
N GLU A 244 -87.06 -114.67 -32.18
CA GLU A 244 -88.41 -114.08 -32.18
C GLU A 244 -89.31 -114.76 -33.23
N GLU A 245 -88.81 -115.01 -34.44
CA GLU A 245 -89.51 -115.77 -35.49
C GLU A 245 -89.79 -117.20 -35.03
N LYS A 246 -88.80 -117.92 -34.50
CA LYS A 246 -88.99 -119.28 -33.96
C LYS A 246 -89.94 -119.30 -32.77
N HIS A 247 -89.90 -118.28 -31.92
CA HIS A 247 -90.84 -118.14 -30.82
C HIS A 247 -92.25 -117.86 -31.34
N SER A 248 -92.39 -117.01 -32.37
CA SER A 248 -93.68 -116.73 -33.02
C SER A 248 -94.25 -117.98 -33.70
N GLU A 249 -93.43 -118.74 -34.43
CA GLU A 249 -93.78 -120.03 -35.02
C GLU A 249 -94.18 -121.04 -33.94
N MET A 250 -93.47 -121.09 -32.82
CA MET A 250 -93.80 -121.95 -31.68
C MET A 250 -95.13 -121.51 -31.04
N VAL A 251 -95.36 -120.21 -30.84
CA VAL A 251 -96.62 -119.68 -30.29
C VAL A 251 -97.78 -119.94 -31.25
N GLU A 252 -97.59 -119.80 -32.56
CA GLU A 252 -98.59 -120.15 -33.57
C GLU A 252 -98.83 -121.65 -33.64
N SER A 253 -97.77 -122.48 -33.54
CA SER A 253 -97.88 -123.93 -33.40
C SER A 253 -98.64 -124.31 -32.12
N LEU A 254 -98.41 -123.62 -31.00
CA LEU A 254 -99.14 -123.85 -29.76
C LEU A 254 -100.60 -123.37 -29.86
N ARG A 255 -100.87 -122.25 -30.54
CA ARG A 255 -102.24 -121.77 -30.80
C ARG A 255 -103.01 -122.71 -31.72
N THR A 256 -102.38 -123.22 -32.78
CA THR A 256 -102.99 -124.21 -33.68
C THR A 256 -103.19 -125.54 -32.96
N GLN A 257 -102.21 -125.99 -32.15
CA GLN A 257 -102.37 -127.15 -31.28
C GLN A 257 -103.53 -126.96 -30.29
N LEU A 258 -103.64 -125.80 -29.65
CA LEU A 258 -104.74 -125.47 -28.75
C LEU A 258 -106.08 -125.49 -29.49
N GLN A 259 -106.18 -124.90 -30.68
CA GLN A 259 -107.39 -124.97 -31.51
C GLN A 259 -107.73 -126.41 -31.91
N THR A 260 -106.74 -127.24 -32.25
CA THR A 260 -106.98 -128.66 -32.51
C THR A 260 -107.40 -129.42 -31.26
N GLN A 261 -106.79 -129.13 -30.11
CA GLN A 261 -107.18 -129.70 -28.82
C GLN A 261 -108.58 -129.24 -28.41
N ASP A 262 -108.97 -128.00 -28.69
CA ASP A 262 -110.34 -127.50 -28.46
C ASP A 262 -111.34 -128.20 -29.39
N LEU A 263 -111.00 -128.42 -30.65
CA LEU A 263 -111.81 -129.21 -31.58
C LEU A 263 -111.88 -130.69 -31.14
N GLU A 264 -110.79 -131.26 -30.65
CA GLU A 264 -110.74 -132.60 -30.09
C GLU A 264 -111.51 -132.70 -28.79
N LEU A 265 -111.46 -131.69 -27.91
CA LEU A 265 -112.27 -131.59 -26.70
C LEU A 265 -113.73 -131.40 -27.05
N GLN A 266 -114.08 -130.66 -28.10
CA GLN A 266 -115.45 -130.59 -28.60
C GLN A 266 -115.88 -131.94 -29.18
N LYS A 267 -115.02 -132.64 -29.93
CA LYS A 267 -115.28 -134.01 -30.43
C LYS A 267 -115.38 -135.01 -29.28
N LEU A 268 -114.54 -134.92 -28.25
CA LEU A 268 -114.53 -135.77 -27.07
C LEU A 268 -115.70 -135.43 -26.16
N ARG A 269 -116.13 -134.18 -26.04
CA ARG A 269 -117.41 -133.79 -25.39
C ARG A 269 -118.59 -134.31 -26.20
N ALA A 270 -118.54 -134.25 -27.53
CA ALA A 270 -119.56 -134.84 -28.39
C ALA A 270 -119.54 -136.38 -28.35
N LYS A 271 -118.38 -137.01 -28.12
CA LYS A 271 -118.22 -138.46 -27.94
C LYS A 271 -118.56 -138.88 -26.51
N LEU A 272 -118.26 -138.11 -25.46
CA LEU A 272 -118.69 -138.32 -24.07
C LEU A 272 -120.20 -138.12 -23.96
N ALA A 273 -120.78 -137.12 -24.61
CA ALA A 273 -122.23 -137.05 -24.79
C ALA A 273 -122.82 -138.27 -25.54
N ARG A 274 -121.99 -139.05 -26.27
CA ARG A 274 -122.35 -140.33 -26.90
C ARG A 274 -121.84 -141.57 -26.14
N VAL A 275 -121.00 -141.44 -25.11
CA VAL A 275 -120.30 -142.53 -24.37
C VAL A 275 -120.72 -142.59 -22.90
N ASP A 276 -121.27 -141.51 -22.33
CA ASP A 276 -122.26 -141.62 -21.24
C ASP A 276 -123.47 -142.47 -21.66
N ALA A 277 -123.61 -142.76 -22.96
CA ALA A 277 -124.59 -143.70 -23.48
C ALA A 277 -124.10 -145.16 -23.62
N CYS A 278 -122.81 -145.51 -23.46
CA CYS A 278 -122.33 -146.91 -23.56
C CYS A 278 -120.89 -147.09 -23.03
N GLY A 279 -120.71 -147.85 -21.94
CA GLY A 279 -119.41 -148.20 -21.36
C GLY A 279 -118.77 -149.50 -21.88
N VAL A 280 -117.51 -149.74 -21.48
CA VAL A 280 -116.93 -150.96 -20.87
C VAL A 280 -115.40 -151.02 -21.05
N ASP A 281 -114.74 -151.46 -19.97
CA ASP A 281 -113.33 -151.66 -19.64
C ASP A 281 -112.43 -152.41 -20.63
N THR A 282 -111.10 -152.18 -20.58
CA THR A 282 -110.13 -153.25 -20.24
C THR A 282 -108.76 -152.78 -19.74
N LYS A 283 -108.18 -153.61 -18.85
CA LYS A 283 -106.91 -153.52 -18.10
C LYS A 283 -105.69 -153.90 -18.95
N TYR A 284 -104.49 -153.39 -18.62
CA TYR A 284 -103.30 -154.15 -18.19
C TYR A 284 -102.10 -153.19 -18.02
N GLY A 285 -101.32 -153.37 -16.95
CA GLY A 285 -100.09 -152.62 -16.67
C GLY A 285 -99.03 -153.52 -16.01
N PHE A 286 -97.78 -153.03 -15.99
CA PHE A 286 -96.61 -153.32 -15.11
C PHE A 286 -95.44 -152.53 -15.73
N SER A 287 -94.51 -151.82 -15.08
CA SER A 287 -93.91 -151.83 -13.74
C SER A 287 -93.18 -150.48 -13.50
N LEU A 288 -93.25 -149.93 -12.28
CA LEU A 288 -92.89 -148.55 -11.89
C LEU A 288 -91.62 -148.50 -11.01
N ARG A 289 -90.61 -147.72 -11.40
CA ARG A 289 -90.04 -146.70 -10.49
C ARG A 289 -91.00 -145.52 -10.59
N THR A 290 -91.50 -145.01 -9.47
CA THR A 290 -92.37 -143.83 -9.49
C THR A 290 -91.54 -142.67 -10.02
N THR A 291 -92.06 -142.02 -11.07
CA THR A 291 -91.43 -140.88 -11.74
C THR A 291 -90.97 -139.78 -10.79
N THR A 292 -91.56 -139.70 -9.60
CA THR A 292 -91.25 -138.75 -8.51
C THR A 292 -89.85 -138.93 -7.92
N GLU A 293 -89.39 -140.15 -7.65
CA GLU A 293 -88.09 -140.37 -6.97
C GLU A 293 -86.90 -139.99 -7.86
N LEU A 294 -87.03 -140.23 -9.18
CA LEU A 294 -86.03 -139.83 -10.17
C LEU A 294 -85.95 -138.30 -10.29
N LEU A 295 -87.11 -137.63 -10.26
CA LEU A 295 -87.19 -136.16 -10.29
C LEU A 295 -86.57 -135.54 -9.03
N GLU A 296 -86.79 -136.13 -7.85
CA GLU A 296 -86.18 -135.66 -6.60
C GLU A 296 -84.65 -135.80 -6.60
N SER A 297 -84.09 -136.92 -7.10
CA SER A 297 -82.63 -137.09 -7.15
C SER A 297 -81.98 -136.13 -8.16
N GLN A 298 -82.60 -135.92 -9.33
CA GLN A 298 -82.13 -134.95 -10.32
C GLN A 298 -82.19 -133.52 -9.78
N THR A 299 -83.24 -133.16 -9.04
CA THR A 299 -83.38 -131.84 -8.42
C THR A 299 -82.29 -131.61 -7.37
N ARG A 300 -82.00 -132.59 -6.50
CA ARG A 300 -80.90 -132.51 -5.52
C ARG A 300 -79.53 -132.37 -6.18
N GLN A 301 -79.28 -133.12 -7.25
CA GLN A 301 -78.02 -133.04 -7.99
C GLN A 301 -77.87 -131.67 -8.68
N ALA A 302 -78.95 -131.13 -9.28
CA ALA A 302 -78.95 -129.79 -9.87
C ALA A 302 -78.67 -128.70 -8.81
N GLN A 303 -79.32 -128.80 -7.64
CA GLN A 303 -79.07 -127.89 -6.52
C GLN A 303 -77.63 -127.98 -6.00
N GLU A 304 -77.05 -129.19 -5.90
CA GLU A 304 -75.66 -129.35 -5.45
C GLU A 304 -74.65 -128.74 -6.45
N ILE A 305 -74.89 -128.91 -7.76
CA ILE A 305 -74.08 -128.29 -8.81
C ILE A 305 -74.20 -126.76 -8.76
N GLU A 306 -75.41 -126.23 -8.56
CA GLU A 306 -75.66 -124.80 -8.42
C GLU A 306 -75.00 -124.22 -7.16
N MET A 307 -75.09 -124.90 -6.02
CA MET A 307 -74.40 -124.49 -4.79
C MET A 307 -72.88 -124.45 -4.96
N LYS A 308 -72.28 -125.48 -5.58
CA LYS A 308 -70.83 -125.51 -5.88
C LYS A 308 -70.42 -124.36 -6.79
N ARG A 309 -71.23 -124.08 -7.82
CA ARG A 309 -71.03 -122.92 -8.70
C ARG A 309 -71.09 -121.61 -7.92
N LEU A 310 -72.14 -121.38 -7.14
CA LEU A 310 -72.30 -120.17 -6.33
C LEU A 310 -71.16 -119.99 -5.31
N TYR A 311 -70.67 -121.06 -4.67
CA TYR A 311 -69.49 -120.99 -3.79
C TYR A 311 -68.22 -120.58 -4.55
N SER A 312 -68.01 -121.12 -5.76
CA SER A 312 -66.86 -120.74 -6.59
C SER A 312 -66.94 -119.28 -7.06
N GLU A 313 -68.13 -118.80 -7.42
CA GLU A 313 -68.38 -117.41 -7.78
C GLU A 313 -68.17 -116.48 -6.57
N LEU A 314 -68.66 -116.86 -5.39
CA LEU A 314 -68.47 -116.09 -4.15
C LEU A 314 -67.00 -116.04 -3.73
N SER A 315 -66.26 -117.14 -3.86
CA SER A 315 -64.81 -117.17 -3.58
C SER A 315 -64.02 -116.30 -4.57
N ALA A 316 -64.37 -116.34 -5.86
CA ALA A 316 -63.76 -115.47 -6.87
C ALA A 316 -64.04 -113.98 -6.60
N LEU A 317 -65.27 -113.64 -6.22
CA LEU A 317 -65.66 -112.28 -5.86
C LEU A 317 -64.95 -111.80 -4.58
N GLN A 318 -64.75 -112.67 -3.59
CA GLN A 318 -63.98 -112.35 -2.39
C GLN A 318 -62.52 -112.02 -2.72
N LEU A 319 -61.86 -112.83 -3.56
CA LEU A 319 -60.50 -112.54 -4.03
C LEU A 319 -60.43 -111.21 -4.81
N GLN A 320 -61.39 -110.95 -5.71
CA GLN A 320 -61.45 -109.68 -6.45
C GLN A 320 -61.65 -108.47 -5.53
N ARG A 321 -62.48 -108.61 -4.48
CA ARG A 321 -62.66 -107.58 -3.46
C ARG A 321 -61.36 -107.32 -2.71
N ASP A 322 -60.69 -108.38 -2.25
CA ASP A 322 -59.47 -108.25 -1.45
C ASP A 322 -58.34 -107.61 -2.27
N ASP A 323 -58.19 -108.00 -3.55
CA ASP A 323 -57.27 -107.36 -4.49
C ASP A 323 -57.61 -105.87 -4.72
N ALA A 324 -58.90 -105.53 -4.86
CA ALA A 324 -59.34 -104.15 -5.04
C ALA A 324 -59.07 -103.30 -3.79
N VAL A 325 -59.29 -103.84 -2.60
CA VAL A 325 -58.99 -103.19 -1.32
C VAL A 325 -57.49 -102.94 -1.19
N LEU A 326 -56.65 -103.94 -1.45
CA LEU A 326 -55.19 -103.80 -1.42
C LEU A 326 -54.71 -102.71 -2.39
N ARG A 327 -55.24 -102.67 -3.62
CA ARG A 327 -54.90 -101.62 -4.59
C ARG A 327 -55.34 -100.24 -4.13
N TYR A 328 -56.53 -100.12 -3.52
CA TYR A 328 -57.02 -98.87 -2.97
C TYR A 328 -56.16 -98.37 -1.80
N GLU A 329 -55.75 -99.26 -0.89
CA GLU A 329 -54.84 -98.94 0.21
C GLU A 329 -53.46 -98.49 -0.29
N GLN A 330 -52.89 -99.20 -1.28
CA GLN A 330 -51.65 -98.79 -1.93
C GLN A 330 -51.78 -97.42 -2.61
N LEU A 331 -52.86 -97.19 -3.35
CA LEU A 331 -53.11 -95.91 -4.00
C LEU A 331 -53.26 -94.79 -2.96
N SER A 332 -54.06 -94.99 -1.91
CA SER A 332 -54.28 -93.99 -0.86
C SER A 332 -53.00 -93.66 -0.09
N THR A 333 -52.15 -94.65 0.18
CA THR A 333 -50.85 -94.41 0.83
C THR A 333 -49.87 -93.72 -0.11
N SER A 334 -49.86 -94.05 -1.40
CA SER A 334 -49.05 -93.33 -2.40
C SER A 334 -49.48 -91.87 -2.55
N LEU A 335 -50.79 -91.61 -2.61
CA LEU A 335 -51.35 -90.26 -2.74
C LEU A 335 -51.05 -89.42 -1.50
N ARG A 336 -51.18 -89.98 -0.29
CA ARG A 336 -50.79 -89.27 0.96
C ARG A 336 -49.30 -88.94 0.99
N ARG A 337 -48.43 -89.83 0.50
CA ARG A 337 -46.98 -89.56 0.39
C ARG A 337 -46.71 -88.43 -0.61
N GLU A 338 -47.29 -88.50 -1.82
CA GLU A 338 -47.16 -87.44 -2.81
C GLU A 338 -47.68 -86.09 -2.31
N GLU A 339 -48.81 -86.06 -1.61
CA GLU A 339 -49.33 -84.84 -0.98
C GLU A 339 -48.38 -84.28 0.08
N SER A 340 -47.78 -85.16 0.90
CA SER A 340 -46.79 -84.75 1.90
C SER A 340 -45.50 -84.21 1.27
N GLU A 341 -45.03 -84.82 0.17
CA GLU A 341 -43.85 -84.39 -0.59
C GLU A 341 -44.10 -83.05 -1.30
N ARG A 342 -45.29 -82.87 -1.89
CA ARG A 342 -45.70 -81.58 -2.48
C ARG A 342 -45.80 -80.49 -1.40
N ALA A 343 -46.34 -80.82 -0.22
CA ALA A 343 -46.43 -79.88 0.89
C ALA A 343 -45.05 -79.49 1.43
N SER A 344 -44.11 -80.43 1.55
CA SER A 344 -42.73 -80.12 1.97
C SER A 344 -41.99 -79.29 0.93
N ALA A 345 -42.11 -79.63 -0.37
CA ALA A 345 -41.50 -78.85 -1.45
C ALA A 345 -42.04 -77.42 -1.48
N ALA A 346 -43.36 -77.23 -1.40
CA ALA A 346 -43.97 -75.90 -1.32
C ALA A 346 -43.53 -75.12 -0.07
N HIS A 347 -43.35 -75.82 1.06
CA HIS A 347 -42.84 -75.19 2.27
C HIS A 347 -41.40 -74.69 2.11
N GLU A 348 -40.51 -75.50 1.53
CA GLU A 348 -39.14 -75.13 1.23
C GLU A 348 -39.07 -73.95 0.26
N GLU A 349 -39.88 -73.95 -0.80
CA GLU A 349 -39.98 -72.83 -1.75
C GLU A 349 -40.41 -71.53 -1.06
N ILE A 350 -41.44 -71.59 -0.20
CA ILE A 350 -41.89 -70.43 0.58
C ILE A 350 -40.78 -69.92 1.51
N GLN A 351 -40.03 -70.82 2.16
CA GLN A 351 -38.90 -70.42 3.00
C GLN A 351 -37.80 -69.74 2.19
N GLN A 352 -37.44 -70.28 1.03
CA GLN A 352 -36.45 -69.67 0.13
C GLN A 352 -36.90 -68.29 -0.36
N LEU A 353 -38.18 -68.14 -0.71
CA LEU A 353 -38.74 -66.86 -1.13
C LEU A 353 -38.75 -65.84 0.03
N ARG A 354 -39.05 -66.27 1.26
CA ARG A 354 -38.98 -65.41 2.45
C ARG A 354 -37.55 -64.94 2.74
N LEU A 355 -36.55 -65.81 2.58
CA LEU A 355 -35.14 -65.43 2.71
C LEU A 355 -34.76 -64.41 1.63
N LYS A 356 -35.08 -64.68 0.36
CA LYS A 356 -34.84 -63.73 -0.75
C LYS A 356 -35.52 -62.38 -0.52
N LEU A 357 -36.76 -62.37 -0.04
CA LEU A 357 -37.47 -61.12 0.30
C LEU A 357 -36.77 -60.36 1.42
N ARG A 358 -36.26 -61.06 2.43
CA ARG A 358 -35.49 -60.44 3.53
C ARG A 358 -34.19 -59.84 3.02
N ASP A 359 -33.46 -60.56 2.18
CA ASP A 359 -32.20 -60.08 1.59
C ASP A 359 -32.42 -58.86 0.70
N LEU A 360 -33.45 -58.90 -0.15
CA LEU A 360 -33.84 -57.75 -0.98
C LEU A 360 -34.29 -56.55 -0.12
N GLY A 361 -35.01 -56.80 0.98
CA GLY A 361 -35.37 -55.75 1.94
C GLY A 361 -34.13 -55.08 2.56
N GLN A 362 -33.14 -55.87 2.97
CA GLN A 362 -31.88 -55.35 3.52
C GLN A 362 -31.08 -54.55 2.47
N GLN A 363 -31.03 -55.04 1.23
CA GLN A 363 -30.39 -54.32 0.13
C GLN A 363 -31.10 -52.98 -0.14
N HIS A 364 -32.43 -52.96 -0.10
CA HIS A 364 -33.19 -51.73 -0.27
C HIS A 364 -32.91 -50.72 0.84
N GLU A 365 -32.91 -51.13 2.11
CA GLU A 365 -32.54 -50.27 3.23
C GLU A 365 -31.10 -49.72 3.13
N GLN A 366 -30.16 -50.53 2.63
CA GLN A 366 -28.78 -50.09 2.39
C GLN A 366 -28.73 -49.02 1.30
N LEU A 367 -29.40 -49.25 0.17
CA LEU A 367 -29.50 -48.28 -0.93
C LEU A 367 -30.18 -46.98 -0.49
N GLU A 368 -31.23 -47.03 0.34
CA GLU A 368 -31.87 -45.83 0.89
C GLU A 368 -30.91 -45.02 1.77
N LYS A 369 -30.10 -45.68 2.59
CA LYS A 369 -29.07 -45.02 3.42
C LYS A 369 -27.99 -44.39 2.55
N GLU A 370 -27.51 -45.07 1.52
CA GLU A 370 -26.53 -44.54 0.57
C GLU A 370 -27.10 -43.35 -0.21
N HIS A 371 -28.32 -43.45 -0.71
CA HIS A 371 -29.02 -42.34 -1.36
C HIS A 371 -29.16 -41.13 -0.43
N GLY A 372 -29.49 -41.35 0.85
CA GLY A 372 -29.51 -40.30 1.87
C GLY A 372 -28.15 -39.63 2.07
N ARG A 373 -27.06 -40.40 2.13
CA ARG A 373 -25.68 -39.88 2.23
C ARG A 373 -25.30 -39.04 1.01
N VAL A 374 -25.52 -39.57 -0.20
CA VAL A 374 -25.20 -38.86 -1.45
C VAL A 374 -26.02 -37.57 -1.57
N LYS A 375 -27.29 -37.58 -1.14
CA LYS A 375 -28.13 -36.38 -1.12
C LYS A 375 -27.58 -35.30 -0.19
N GLU A 376 -27.09 -35.67 0.99
CA GLU A 376 -26.47 -34.72 1.92
C GLU A 376 -25.12 -34.22 1.42
N GLU A 377 -24.28 -35.11 0.86
CA GLU A 377 -23.02 -34.72 0.21
C GLU A 377 -23.26 -33.71 -0.92
N LEU A 378 -24.26 -33.96 -1.77
CA LEU A 378 -24.67 -33.04 -2.83
C LEU A 378 -25.15 -31.69 -2.25
N ARG A 379 -25.89 -31.70 -1.15
CA ARG A 379 -26.35 -30.49 -0.45
C ARG A 379 -25.14 -29.67 0.04
N VAL A 380 -24.21 -30.31 0.72
CA VAL A 380 -22.97 -29.70 1.22
C VAL A 380 -22.13 -29.14 0.07
N GLN A 381 -21.97 -29.88 -1.03
CA GLN A 381 -21.22 -29.39 -2.19
C GLN A 381 -21.88 -28.17 -2.83
N ARG A 382 -23.22 -28.14 -2.93
CA ARG A 382 -23.96 -26.96 -3.42
C ARG A 382 -23.77 -25.75 -2.51
N GLU A 383 -23.78 -25.95 -1.18
CA GLU A 383 -23.52 -24.87 -0.21
C GLU A 383 -22.08 -24.35 -0.32
N LYS A 384 -21.09 -25.24 -0.47
CA LYS A 384 -19.70 -24.85 -0.74
C LYS A 384 -19.56 -24.06 -2.04
N SER A 385 -20.19 -24.51 -3.13
CA SER A 385 -20.18 -23.77 -4.40
C SER A 385 -20.81 -22.39 -4.28
N LYS A 386 -21.91 -22.25 -3.51
CA LYS A 386 -22.52 -20.94 -3.21
C LYS A 386 -21.59 -20.05 -2.39
N SER A 387 -20.91 -20.61 -1.38
CA SER A 387 -19.92 -19.89 -0.59
C SER A 387 -18.78 -19.39 -1.46
N HIS A 388 -18.15 -20.28 -2.24
CA HIS A 388 -17.06 -19.94 -3.16
C HIS A 388 -17.48 -18.89 -4.20
N PHE A 389 -18.71 -18.95 -4.70
CA PHE A 389 -19.23 -17.90 -5.58
C PHE A 389 -19.35 -16.55 -4.87
N GLY A 390 -19.81 -16.54 -3.62
CA GLY A 390 -19.85 -15.34 -2.77
C GLY A 390 -18.46 -14.78 -2.45
N ASP A 391 -17.49 -15.64 -2.14
CA ASP A 391 -16.08 -15.26 -1.93
C ASP A 391 -15.48 -14.66 -3.20
N LEU A 392 -15.73 -15.27 -4.36
CA LEU A 392 -15.26 -14.77 -5.66
C LEU A 392 -15.86 -13.39 -6.00
N GLN A 393 -17.14 -13.16 -5.70
CA GLN A 393 -17.75 -11.84 -5.89
C GLN A 393 -17.12 -10.78 -4.97
N ARG A 394 -16.86 -11.10 -3.70
CA ARG A 394 -16.16 -10.21 -2.77
C ARG A 394 -14.75 -9.89 -3.24
N ALA A 395 -13.98 -10.90 -3.64
CA ALA A 395 -12.64 -10.71 -4.18
C ALA A 395 -12.63 -9.82 -5.45
N LYS A 396 -13.62 -9.98 -6.34
CA LYS A 396 -13.78 -9.09 -7.51
C LYS A 396 -14.04 -7.64 -7.09
N GLN A 397 -14.94 -7.42 -6.13
CA GLN A 397 -15.24 -6.08 -5.62
C GLN A 397 -14.01 -5.43 -4.96
N GLU A 398 -13.26 -6.18 -4.15
CA GLU A 398 -12.02 -5.71 -3.51
C GLU A 398 -10.96 -5.37 -4.56
N ARG A 399 -10.78 -6.22 -5.58
CA ARG A 399 -9.87 -5.95 -6.70
C ARG A 399 -10.27 -4.68 -7.45
N ASP A 400 -11.54 -4.51 -7.75
CA ASP A 400 -12.03 -3.33 -8.48
C ASP A 400 -11.87 -2.05 -7.64
N GLN A 401 -12.05 -2.13 -6.32
CA GLN A 401 -11.74 -1.02 -5.40
C GLN A 401 -10.23 -0.72 -5.35
N ALA A 402 -9.38 -1.75 -5.29
CA ALA A 402 -7.93 -1.59 -5.30
C ALA A 402 -7.43 -0.97 -6.62
N LEU A 403 -8.03 -1.36 -7.76
CA LEU A 403 -7.74 -0.76 -9.06
C LEU A 403 -8.10 0.72 -9.09
N ARG A 404 -9.27 1.12 -8.58
CA ARG A 404 -9.67 2.53 -8.47
C ARG A 404 -8.68 3.33 -7.62
N LYS A 405 -8.30 2.81 -6.45
CA LYS A 405 -7.29 3.44 -5.58
C LYS A 405 -5.94 3.56 -6.28
N SER A 406 -5.52 2.53 -7.03
CA SER A 406 -4.28 2.57 -7.83
C SER A 406 -4.34 3.63 -8.92
N GLU A 407 -5.49 3.79 -9.58
CA GLU A 407 -5.70 4.84 -10.58
C GLU A 407 -5.70 6.24 -9.96
N GLU A 408 -6.33 6.42 -8.79
CA GLU A 408 -6.30 7.67 -8.02
C GLU A 408 -4.88 8.04 -7.60
N ILE A 409 -4.10 7.09 -7.07
CA ILE A 409 -2.70 7.30 -6.71
C ILE A 409 -1.86 7.63 -7.95
N ARG A 410 -2.08 6.94 -9.08
CA ARG A 410 -1.40 7.27 -10.35
C ARG A 410 -1.71 8.69 -10.80
N ARG A 411 -2.96 9.13 -10.73
CA ARG A 411 -3.35 10.52 -11.06
C ARG A 411 -2.73 11.54 -10.10
N ALA A 412 -2.68 11.23 -8.81
CA ALA A 412 -2.05 12.09 -7.81
C ALA A 412 -0.53 12.20 -8.06
N LEU A 413 0.12 11.09 -8.44
CA LEU A 413 1.53 11.06 -8.80
C LEU A 413 1.80 11.90 -10.04
N THR A 414 1.04 11.74 -11.13
CA THR A 414 1.23 12.54 -12.35
C THR A 414 1.04 14.03 -12.06
N ASN A 415 0.04 14.41 -11.27
CA ASN A 415 -0.17 15.81 -10.89
C ASN A 415 0.97 16.36 -10.03
N ALA A 416 1.53 15.55 -9.13
CA ALA A 416 2.68 15.95 -8.30
C ALA A 416 3.97 16.08 -9.13
N GLU A 417 4.18 15.18 -10.11
CA GLU A 417 5.27 15.26 -11.07
C GLU A 417 5.18 16.54 -11.90
N GLU A 418 4.01 16.84 -12.46
CA GLU A 418 3.74 18.09 -13.20
C GLU A 418 3.99 19.33 -12.33
N ALA A 419 3.54 19.33 -11.07
CA ALA A 419 3.79 20.44 -10.14
C ALA A 419 5.29 20.59 -9.83
N CYS A 420 6.02 19.48 -9.64
CA CYS A 420 7.47 19.52 -9.45
C CYS A 420 8.20 20.04 -10.70
N GLU A 421 7.75 19.68 -11.89
CA GLU A 421 8.30 20.21 -13.14
C GLU A 421 8.07 21.70 -13.29
N LEU A 422 6.87 22.19 -12.96
CA LEU A 422 6.55 23.62 -12.94
C LEU A 422 7.43 24.37 -11.95
N CYS A 423 7.52 23.91 -10.69
CA CYS A 423 8.41 24.54 -9.70
C CYS A 423 9.88 24.55 -10.13
N ARG A 424 10.36 23.49 -10.81
CA ARG A 424 11.72 23.46 -11.36
C ARG A 424 11.90 24.45 -12.50
N GLN A 425 10.88 24.66 -13.34
CA GLN A 425 10.92 25.67 -14.41
C GLN A 425 10.93 27.07 -13.81
N GLU A 426 10.04 27.36 -12.86
CA GLU A 426 9.99 28.65 -12.15
C GLU A 426 11.33 28.97 -11.45
N ALA A 427 11.93 28.00 -10.75
CA ALA A 427 13.23 28.18 -10.11
C ALA A 427 14.35 28.45 -11.13
N LYS A 428 14.35 27.78 -12.29
CA LYS A 428 15.30 28.06 -13.38
C LYS A 428 15.11 29.47 -13.93
N GLU A 429 13.87 29.92 -14.08
CA GLU A 429 13.58 31.28 -14.51
C GLU A 429 13.99 32.32 -13.48
N GLU A 430 13.76 32.08 -12.18
CA GLU A 430 14.23 32.94 -11.09
C GLU A 430 15.74 33.05 -11.09
N VAL A 431 16.45 31.93 -11.18
CA VAL A 431 17.91 31.92 -11.30
C VAL A 431 18.37 32.69 -12.54
N ALA A 432 17.68 32.54 -13.67
CA ALA A 432 17.99 33.30 -14.89
C ALA A 432 17.71 34.81 -14.71
N ARG A 433 16.63 35.19 -14.02
CA ARG A 433 16.30 36.59 -13.70
C ARG A 433 17.35 37.20 -12.77
N GLU A 434 17.74 36.49 -11.71
CA GLU A 434 18.80 36.94 -10.79
C GLU A 434 20.15 37.03 -11.47
N ARG A 435 20.50 36.08 -12.35
CA ARG A 435 21.73 36.19 -13.17
C ARG A 435 21.73 37.44 -14.04
N ARG A 436 20.62 37.76 -14.71
CA ARG A 436 20.50 38.99 -15.51
C ARG A 436 20.65 40.25 -14.65
N ARG A 437 20.01 40.29 -13.48
CA ARG A 437 20.15 41.40 -12.52
C ARG A 437 21.60 41.57 -12.07
N MET A 438 22.28 40.47 -11.74
CA MET A 438 23.70 40.49 -11.37
C MET A 438 24.58 40.97 -12.54
N GLU A 439 24.32 40.53 -13.77
CA GLU A 439 25.04 41.01 -14.96
C GLU A 439 24.83 42.51 -15.20
N GLU A 440 23.61 43.02 -15.00
CA GLU A 440 23.29 44.45 -15.07
C GLU A 440 24.03 45.25 -13.98
N GLN A 441 24.04 44.75 -12.74
CA GLN A 441 24.80 45.37 -11.64
C GLN A 441 26.30 45.36 -11.90
N VAL A 442 26.86 44.27 -12.42
CA VAL A 442 28.28 44.20 -12.80
C VAL A 442 28.60 45.25 -13.87
N LYS A 443 27.75 45.40 -14.90
CA LYS A 443 27.92 46.44 -15.92
C LYS A 443 27.87 47.85 -15.30
N GLN A 444 26.91 48.12 -14.41
CA GLN A 444 26.81 49.40 -13.72
C GLN A 444 28.05 49.67 -12.86
N HIS A 445 28.57 48.66 -12.14
CA HIS A 445 29.80 48.79 -11.38
C HIS A 445 31.02 49.04 -12.27
N GLU A 446 31.13 48.35 -13.40
CA GLU A 446 32.18 48.61 -14.40
C GLU A 446 32.10 50.03 -14.97
N GLU A 447 30.91 50.55 -15.25
CA GLU A 447 30.68 51.93 -15.69
C GLU A 447 31.10 52.93 -14.61
N VAL A 448 30.67 52.75 -13.37
CA VAL A 448 31.08 53.60 -12.24
C VAL A 448 32.59 53.56 -12.03
N LEU A 449 33.23 52.39 -12.15
CA LEU A 449 34.69 52.28 -12.04
C LEU A 449 35.40 53.04 -13.17
N LYS A 450 34.90 52.96 -14.41
CA LYS A 450 35.43 53.75 -15.53
C LYS A 450 35.26 55.25 -15.31
N GLU A 451 34.09 55.69 -14.84
CA GLU A 451 33.85 57.09 -14.50
C GLU A 451 34.75 57.59 -13.37
N LEU A 452 34.95 56.77 -12.34
CA LEU A 452 35.86 57.06 -11.23
C LEU A 452 37.31 57.18 -11.73
N GLN A 453 37.76 56.29 -12.62
CA GLN A 453 39.07 56.36 -13.25
C GLN A 453 39.22 57.66 -14.06
N LEU A 454 38.26 57.99 -14.91
CA LEU A 454 38.26 59.24 -15.67
C LEU A 454 38.24 60.47 -14.75
N SER A 455 37.48 60.43 -13.65
CA SER A 455 37.46 61.50 -12.64
C SER A 455 38.80 61.65 -11.94
N LYS A 456 39.43 60.53 -11.56
CA LYS A 456 40.78 60.50 -10.97
C LYS A 456 41.81 61.09 -11.94
N GLU A 457 41.76 60.72 -13.22
CA GLU A 457 42.63 61.28 -14.25
C GLU A 457 42.43 62.79 -14.38
N ARG A 458 41.17 63.27 -14.46
CA ARG A 458 40.85 64.71 -14.49
C ARG A 458 41.40 65.43 -13.27
N ALA A 459 41.18 64.89 -12.07
CA ALA A 459 41.72 65.47 -10.83
C ALA A 459 43.25 65.52 -10.87
N HIS A 460 43.92 64.47 -11.32
CA HIS A 460 45.38 64.41 -11.43
C HIS A 460 45.92 65.42 -12.46
N THR A 461 45.23 65.59 -13.60
CA THR A 461 45.58 66.64 -14.55
C THR A 461 45.41 68.03 -13.93
N ALA A 462 44.32 68.30 -13.21
CA ALA A 462 44.08 69.57 -12.55
C ALA A 462 45.13 69.86 -11.45
N THR A 463 45.51 68.85 -10.64
CA THR A 463 46.58 69.01 -9.65
C THR A 463 47.92 69.29 -10.32
N SER A 464 48.28 68.57 -11.38
CA SER A 464 49.55 68.83 -12.09
C SER A 464 49.59 70.22 -12.74
N VAL A 465 48.46 70.74 -13.23
CA VAL A 465 48.36 72.12 -13.74
C VAL A 465 48.49 73.13 -12.59
N ALA A 466 47.86 72.87 -11.44
CA ALA A 466 47.98 73.72 -10.26
C ALA A 466 49.40 73.73 -9.70
N GLU A 467 50.08 72.58 -9.66
CA GLU A 467 51.50 72.47 -9.27
C GLU A 467 52.40 73.30 -10.19
N ARG A 468 52.23 73.15 -11.52
CA ARG A 468 52.96 74.00 -12.49
C ARG A 468 52.69 75.48 -12.25
N ARG A 469 51.44 75.86 -11.95
CA ARG A 469 51.09 77.25 -11.65
C ARG A 469 51.72 77.75 -10.36
N CYS A 470 51.79 76.92 -9.33
CA CYS A 470 52.49 77.23 -8.09
C CYS A 470 53.99 77.41 -8.33
N ASP A 471 54.61 76.57 -9.16
CA ASP A 471 56.03 76.69 -9.49
C ASP A 471 56.33 77.94 -10.34
N GLU A 472 55.47 78.28 -11.31
CA GLU A 472 55.52 79.55 -12.04
C GLU A 472 55.44 80.75 -11.08
N LEU A 473 54.49 80.74 -10.14
CA LEU A 473 54.34 81.81 -9.15
C LEU A 473 55.53 81.87 -8.19
N ARG A 474 56.13 80.74 -7.81
CA ARG A 474 57.37 80.70 -7.02
C ARG A 474 58.53 81.32 -7.79
N HIS A 475 58.68 81.02 -9.08
CA HIS A 475 59.70 81.65 -9.92
C HIS A 475 59.48 83.16 -10.06
N GLN A 476 58.24 83.60 -10.29
CA GLN A 476 57.91 85.02 -10.31
C GLN A 476 58.22 85.70 -8.97
N LEU A 477 57.92 85.03 -7.85
CA LEU A 477 58.23 85.52 -6.52
C LEU A 477 59.75 85.65 -6.33
N THR A 478 60.54 84.64 -6.70
CA THR A 478 62.02 84.72 -6.63
C THR A 478 62.59 85.83 -7.51
N ASP A 479 62.02 86.03 -8.70
CA ASP A 479 62.43 87.13 -9.60
C ASP A 479 62.12 88.48 -8.97
N THR A 480 60.91 88.67 -8.42
CA THR A 480 60.54 89.93 -7.75
C THR A 480 61.37 90.18 -6.49
N THR A 481 61.70 89.15 -5.69
CA THR A 481 62.59 89.32 -4.54
C THR A 481 63.99 89.73 -4.97
N SER A 482 64.54 89.15 -6.05
CA SER A 482 65.85 89.56 -6.58
C SER A 482 65.83 91.01 -7.12
N GLN A 483 64.71 91.44 -7.71
CA GLN A 483 64.52 92.83 -8.12
C GLN A 483 64.46 93.77 -6.91
N ILE A 484 63.76 93.39 -5.85
CA ILE A 484 63.72 94.15 -4.59
C ILE A 484 65.14 94.28 -4.00
N GLU A 485 65.90 93.20 -3.91
CA GLU A 485 67.30 93.22 -3.44
C GLU A 485 68.17 94.14 -4.31
N SER A 486 67.98 94.12 -5.62
CA SER A 486 68.68 95.03 -6.55
C SER A 486 68.30 96.50 -6.33
N LEU A 487 67.04 96.79 -6.00
CA LEU A 487 66.56 98.14 -5.71
C LEU A 487 67.03 98.61 -4.33
N GLN A 488 67.02 97.74 -3.32
CA GLN A 488 67.55 98.01 -1.98
C GLN A 488 69.04 98.34 -2.05
N SER A 489 69.84 97.54 -2.75
CA SER A 489 71.28 97.83 -2.92
C SER A 489 71.55 99.13 -3.70
N ARG A 490 70.67 99.52 -4.64
CA ARG A 490 70.73 100.83 -5.31
C ARG A 490 70.36 101.98 -4.36
N LEU A 491 69.36 101.77 -3.51
CA LEU A 491 68.92 102.74 -2.52
C LEU A 491 70.00 102.98 -1.46
N GLU A 492 70.61 101.92 -0.92
CA GLU A 492 71.77 102.03 -0.01
C GLU A 492 72.93 102.81 -0.62
N LYS A 493 73.23 102.59 -1.92
CA LYS A 493 74.25 103.37 -2.63
C LYS A 493 73.89 104.85 -2.68
N ARG A 494 72.62 105.18 -2.96
CA ARG A 494 72.12 106.56 -2.96
C ARG A 494 72.14 107.18 -1.57
N GLU A 495 71.79 106.44 -0.53
CA GLU A 495 71.87 106.90 0.86
C GLU A 495 73.32 107.22 1.25
N ARG A 496 74.28 106.35 0.91
CA ARG A 496 75.72 106.64 1.11
C ARG A 496 76.19 107.86 0.32
N GLU A 497 75.73 108.04 -0.92
CA GLU A 497 76.02 109.25 -1.70
C GLU A 497 75.46 110.51 -1.03
N VAL A 498 74.23 110.45 -0.50
CA VAL A 498 73.61 111.56 0.22
C VAL A 498 74.37 111.85 1.52
N GLU A 499 74.77 110.83 2.29
CA GLU A 499 75.58 111.00 3.49
C GLU A 499 76.90 111.72 3.17
N VAL A 500 77.62 111.30 2.13
CA VAL A 500 78.84 111.97 1.67
C VAL A 500 78.57 113.43 1.30
N LEU A 501 77.51 113.70 0.52
CA LEU A 501 77.13 115.07 0.14
C LEU A 501 76.73 115.93 1.34
N THR A 502 76.10 115.35 2.37
CA THR A 502 75.78 116.08 3.61
C THR A 502 77.02 116.43 4.41
N LEU A 503 78.02 115.54 4.46
CA LEU A 503 79.33 115.81 5.07
C LEU A 503 80.11 116.87 4.28
N GLU A 504 80.10 116.82 2.95
CA GLU A 504 80.72 117.83 2.09
C GLU A 504 80.05 119.20 2.28
N LYS A 505 78.71 119.25 2.33
CA LYS A 505 77.96 120.48 2.63
C LYS A 505 78.35 121.08 3.98
N ALA A 506 78.46 120.24 5.02
CA ALA A 506 78.90 120.69 6.34
C ALA A 506 80.33 121.26 6.30
N HIS A 507 81.24 120.58 5.59
CA HIS A 507 82.61 121.07 5.38
C HIS A 507 82.66 122.42 4.64
N PHE A 508 81.86 122.62 3.59
CA PHE A 508 81.79 123.89 2.89
C PHE A 508 81.19 125.01 3.75
N GLN A 509 80.18 124.70 4.58
CA GLN A 509 79.62 125.68 5.53
C GLN A 509 80.66 126.13 6.57
N GLU A 510 81.47 125.21 7.08
CA GLU A 510 82.58 125.52 8.00
C GLU A 510 83.65 126.40 7.32
N ALA A 511 84.03 126.07 6.07
CA ALA A 511 85.00 126.83 5.29
C ALA A 511 84.54 128.27 4.97
N VAL A 512 83.24 128.46 4.67
CA VAL A 512 82.66 129.80 4.49
C VAL A 512 82.72 130.61 5.79
N ARG A 513 82.45 129.98 6.94
CA ARG A 513 82.51 130.64 8.25
C ARG A 513 83.94 131.10 8.59
N ILE A 514 84.95 130.31 8.25
CA ILE A 514 86.37 130.67 8.46
C ILE A 514 86.78 131.84 7.54
N ASN A 515 86.38 131.81 6.27
CA ASN A 515 86.66 132.91 5.33
C ASN A 515 86.01 134.24 5.75
N GLN A 516 84.78 134.21 6.30
CA GLN A 516 84.13 135.40 6.82
C GLN A 516 84.90 136.02 8.00
N LYS A 517 85.48 135.19 8.89
CA LYS A 517 86.36 135.69 9.97
C LYS A 517 87.63 136.34 9.42
N GLN A 518 88.28 135.70 8.44
CA GLN A 518 89.49 136.24 7.82
C GLN A 518 89.24 137.57 7.07
N ALA A 519 88.08 137.71 6.43
CA ALA A 519 87.69 138.96 5.77
C ALA A 519 87.55 140.12 6.78
N LEU A 520 86.90 139.88 7.92
CA LEU A 520 86.76 140.88 8.99
C LEU A 520 88.13 141.29 9.58
N GLU A 521 89.02 140.32 9.84
CA GLU A 521 90.38 140.60 10.32
C GLU A 521 91.23 141.37 9.30
N SER A 522 91.00 141.15 8.00
CA SER A 522 91.68 141.88 6.93
C SER A 522 91.17 143.32 6.78
N ASP A 523 89.88 143.57 6.98
CA ASP A 523 89.29 144.92 6.96
C ASP A 523 89.81 145.79 8.12
N GLU A 524 89.97 145.22 9.32
CA GLU A 524 90.58 145.91 10.46
C GLU A 524 92.05 146.31 10.16
N LYS A 525 92.79 145.45 9.46
CA LYS A 525 94.18 145.72 9.04
C LYS A 525 94.27 146.81 7.98
N VAL A 526 93.33 146.86 7.04
CA VAL A 526 93.24 147.91 6.02
C VAL A 526 92.90 149.26 6.65
N GLN A 527 92.00 149.30 7.64
CA GLN A 527 91.70 150.53 8.38
C GLN A 527 92.92 151.07 9.15
N GLN A 528 93.77 150.20 9.70
CA GLN A 528 95.04 150.59 10.33
C GLN A 528 96.09 151.12 9.33
N LEU A 529 96.15 150.57 8.12
CA LEU A 529 97.07 151.06 7.08
C LEU A 529 96.62 152.41 6.50
N MET A 530 95.31 152.62 6.38
CA MET A 530 94.73 153.89 5.90
C MET A 530 94.97 155.07 6.86
N SER A 531 95.12 154.84 8.18
CA SER A 531 95.49 155.91 9.11
C SER A 531 96.97 156.30 9.00
N GLN A 532 97.85 155.33 8.77
CA GLN A 532 99.30 155.57 8.56
C GLN A 532 99.60 156.34 7.27
N ASP A 533 98.83 156.11 6.19
CA ASP A 533 99.05 156.77 4.90
C ASP A 533 98.62 158.26 4.91
N LYS A 534 97.60 158.60 5.72
CA LYS A 534 97.21 160.00 5.98
C LYS A 534 98.29 160.78 6.71
N GLU A 535 99.03 160.14 7.62
CA GLU A 535 100.16 160.76 8.35
C GLU A 535 101.35 161.02 7.44
N LYS A 536 101.72 160.05 6.58
CA LYS A 536 102.82 160.23 5.60
C LYS A 536 102.51 161.29 4.54
N SER A 537 101.24 161.39 4.11
CA SER A 537 100.81 162.40 3.15
C SER A 537 100.95 163.84 3.69
N ARG A 538 100.77 164.07 4.99
CA ARG A 538 101.01 165.37 5.63
C ARG A 538 102.50 165.75 5.61
N GLN A 539 103.38 164.80 5.94
CA GLN A 539 104.84 165.02 5.90
C GLN A 539 105.35 165.34 4.48
N LEU A 540 104.72 164.78 3.45
CA LEU A 540 105.08 165.00 2.05
C LEU A 540 104.60 166.37 1.51
N GLN A 541 103.54 166.95 2.06
CA GLN A 541 103.10 168.31 1.73
C GLN A 541 104.03 169.38 2.30
N GLU A 542 104.56 169.19 3.52
CA GLU A 542 105.53 170.10 4.12
C GLU A 542 106.85 170.15 3.33
N LEU A 543 107.31 169.00 2.83
CA LEU A 543 108.50 168.90 1.97
C LEU A 543 108.32 169.52 0.57
N LYS A 544 107.10 169.53 0.02
CA LYS A 544 106.83 170.20 -1.27
C LYS A 544 106.88 171.72 -1.17
N LEU A 545 106.45 172.29 -0.04
CA LEU A 545 106.48 173.74 0.19
C LEU A 545 107.92 174.29 0.28
N THR A 546 108.86 173.52 0.86
CA THR A 546 110.27 173.93 0.94
C THR A 546 110.98 173.88 -0.42
N VAL A 547 110.64 172.92 -1.28
CA VAL A 547 111.20 172.80 -2.64
C VAL A 547 110.70 173.89 -3.59
N GLU A 548 109.44 174.30 -3.48
CA GLU A 548 108.87 175.42 -4.28
C GLU A 548 109.52 176.77 -3.94
N GLN A 549 109.86 177.02 -2.67
CA GLN A 549 110.55 178.25 -2.25
C GLN A 549 111.95 178.37 -2.87
N LEU A 550 112.70 177.27 -2.97
CA LEU A 550 114.04 177.23 -3.58
C LEU A 550 114.02 177.44 -5.10
N LYS A 551 112.96 176.99 -5.80
CA LYS A 551 112.81 177.18 -7.26
C LYS A 551 112.56 178.65 -7.64
N LEU A 552 111.87 179.42 -6.81
CA LEU A 552 111.59 180.83 -7.07
C LEU A 552 112.83 181.74 -7.00
N GLU A 553 113.81 181.39 -6.16
CA GLU A 553 115.06 182.16 -6.08
C GLU A 553 115.96 181.95 -7.31
N VAL A 554 116.03 180.72 -7.83
CA VAL A 554 116.81 180.38 -9.04
C VAL A 554 116.28 181.11 -10.28
N ALA A 555 114.96 181.31 -10.39
CA ALA A 555 114.32 181.98 -11.53
C ALA A 555 114.61 183.50 -11.58
N ARG A 556 114.94 184.15 -10.46
CA ARG A 556 115.31 185.58 -10.45
C ARG A 556 116.75 185.80 -10.96
N GLY A 557 117.65 184.85 -10.74
CA GLY A 557 119.04 184.90 -11.25
C GLY A 557 119.20 184.66 -12.76
N ALA A 558 118.16 184.15 -13.44
CA ALA A 558 118.19 183.90 -14.88
C ALA A 558 117.81 185.14 -15.73
N ARG A 559 116.93 186.03 -15.22
CA ARG A 559 116.39 187.15 -16.01
C ARG A 559 117.34 188.35 -16.14
N LEU A 560 118.28 188.52 -15.21
CA LEU A 560 119.30 189.57 -15.29
C LEU A 560 120.39 189.28 -16.32
N ARG A 561 120.60 188.00 -16.69
CA ARG A 561 121.55 187.60 -17.75
C ARG A 561 121.05 187.85 -19.17
N GLY A 562 119.74 187.98 -19.38
CA GLY A 562 119.16 188.15 -20.73
C GLY A 562 119.26 189.56 -21.33
N ARG A 563 119.35 190.62 -20.51
CA ARG A 563 119.39 192.00 -21.04
C ARG A 563 120.77 192.48 -21.50
N LEU A 564 121.85 191.83 -21.07
CA LEU A 564 123.23 192.18 -21.45
C LEU A 564 123.70 191.54 -22.77
N VAL A 565 122.89 190.66 -23.38
CA VAL A 565 123.26 189.91 -24.60
C VAL A 565 122.79 190.58 -25.90
N VAL A 566 121.90 191.60 -25.86
CA VAL A 566 121.33 192.22 -27.07
C VAL A 566 122.09 193.47 -27.56
N GLU A 567 122.98 194.08 -26.76
CA GLU A 567 123.70 195.31 -27.16
C GLU A 567 125.00 195.12 -27.94
N SER A 568 125.48 193.89 -28.23
CA SER A 568 126.84 193.72 -28.75
C SER A 568 127.06 192.77 -29.94
N HIS A 569 126.03 192.35 -30.70
CA HIS A 569 126.21 191.36 -31.79
C HIS A 569 125.61 191.64 -33.20
N ALA A 570 125.38 192.88 -33.63
CA ALA A 570 125.29 193.22 -35.07
C ALA A 570 125.38 194.74 -35.30
N ARG A 571 126.57 195.36 -35.17
CA ARG A 571 127.54 195.65 -36.25
C ARG A 571 127.95 194.45 -37.11
N LEU A 572 127.15 194.16 -38.14
CA LEU A 572 127.54 193.85 -39.53
C LEU A 572 126.26 193.57 -40.32
N SER A 573 125.95 194.49 -41.24
CA SER A 573 124.66 194.78 -41.91
C SER A 573 123.72 195.63 -41.06
#